data_AF-A0A8X6PMC5-F1
#
_entry.id   AF-A0A8X6PMC5-F1
#
_cell.length_a   1.000
_cell.length_b   1.000
_cell.length_c   1.000
_cell.angle_alpha   90.00
_cell.angle_beta   90.00
_cell.angle_gamma   90.00
#
_symmetry.space_group_name_H-M   'P 1'
#
loop_
_entity.id
_entity.type
_entity.pdbx_description
1 polymer ?
#
loop_
_entity_poly.entity_id
_entity_poly.type
_entity_poly.pdbx_seq_one_letter_code
_entity_poly.pdbx_strand_id
1 'polypeptide(L)'
;MPISEYYQPKHWFQTREPCCRPGYTGYFPEYGPRRLYQFGETFGVMTHNIMRSHPVAGLRMGKVLDFSNELQEQLEEDALTWKHEITSENNRLREKMVSGYTGYVPRKRFLYGKVYDEECKQAVALIEKLKLLKENNAN
;
A
#
# COMPACT_ATOMS: atom_id res chain seq x y z
N MET A 1 4.60 -0.69 11.18
CA MET A 1 4.26 0.35 10.19
C MET A 1 4.33 -0.30 8.82
N PRO A 2 3.30 -0.19 7.98
CA PRO A 2 3.37 -0.67 6.61
C PRO A 2 4.49 0.07 5.88
N ILE A 3 5.21 -0.66 5.05
CA ILE A 3 6.34 -0.14 4.30
C ILE A 3 5.85 0.06 2.87
N SER A 4 5.90 1.30 2.38
CA SER A 4 5.46 1.68 1.03
C SER A 4 6.11 0.78 -0.03
N GLU A 5 5.41 0.48 -1.14
CA GLU A 5 6.01 -0.17 -2.32
C GLU A 5 7.21 0.63 -2.87
N TYR A 6 7.28 1.92 -2.56
CA TYR A 6 8.39 2.83 -2.86
C TYR A 6 9.47 2.89 -1.78
N TYR A 7 9.38 2.06 -0.73
CA TYR A 7 10.40 2.03 0.32
C TYR A 7 11.72 1.52 -0.23
N GLN A 8 12.67 2.44 -0.26
CA GLN A 8 14.05 2.10 -0.50
C GLN A 8 14.72 1.86 0.85
N PRO A 9 15.47 0.76 1.02
CA PRO A 9 16.25 0.57 2.23
C PRO A 9 17.19 1.76 2.39
N LYS A 10 17.36 2.25 3.63
CA LYS A 10 18.22 3.41 3.94
C LYS A 10 19.64 3.27 3.38
N HIS A 11 20.08 2.03 3.19
CA HIS A 11 21.35 1.70 2.57
C HIS A 11 21.18 0.65 1.48
N TRP A 12 21.94 0.79 0.38
CA TRP A 12 21.90 -0.09 -0.78
C TRP A 12 22.28 -1.56 -0.47
N PHE A 13 23.01 -1.81 0.62
CA PHE A 13 23.41 -3.15 1.06
C PHE A 13 22.36 -3.86 1.92
N GLN A 14 21.31 -3.16 2.36
CA GLN A 14 20.28 -3.74 3.20
C GLN A 14 19.22 -4.41 2.33
N THR A 15 18.89 -5.66 2.66
CA THR A 15 17.80 -6.39 2.00
C THR A 15 16.46 -5.65 2.20
N ARG A 16 15.61 -5.65 1.19
CA ARG A 16 14.26 -5.08 1.29
C ARG A 16 13.46 -5.84 2.35
N GLU A 17 12.73 -5.10 3.19
CA GLU A 17 11.85 -5.68 4.19
C GLU A 17 10.63 -6.35 3.51
N PRO A 18 10.07 -7.43 4.06
CA PRO A 18 10.37 -8.02 5.36
C PRO A 18 11.60 -8.95 5.31
N CYS A 19 12.64 -8.65 6.08
CA CYS A 19 13.83 -9.50 6.18
C CYS A 19 14.37 -9.43 7.61
N CYS A 20 15.00 -10.50 8.10
CA CYS A 20 15.55 -10.45 9.45
C CYS A 20 16.86 -9.67 9.48
N ARG A 21 16.97 -8.77 10.45
CA ARG A 21 18.17 -7.95 10.61
C ARG A 21 19.36 -8.83 11.02
N PRO A 22 20.53 -8.62 10.40
CA PRO A 22 21.77 -9.26 10.86
C PRO A 22 21.96 -9.06 12.37
N GLY A 23 22.27 -10.14 13.09
CA GLY A 23 22.39 -10.13 14.55
C GLY A 23 21.12 -10.55 15.32
N TYR A 24 20.01 -10.86 14.64
CA TYR A 24 18.87 -11.52 15.29
C TYR A 24 19.27 -12.90 15.82
N THR A 25 19.10 -13.12 17.12
CA THR A 25 19.47 -14.34 17.85
C THR A 25 18.30 -15.27 18.16
N GLY A 26 17.09 -14.94 17.71
CA GLY A 26 15.90 -15.76 17.91
C GLY A 26 15.83 -16.98 16.99
N TYR A 27 14.73 -17.74 17.12
CA TYR A 27 14.50 -18.95 16.34
C TYR A 27 14.11 -18.65 14.89
N PHE A 28 14.84 -19.21 13.94
CA PHE A 28 14.41 -19.31 12.55
C PHE A 28 13.97 -20.75 12.24
N PRO A 29 12.88 -20.94 11.51
CA PRO A 29 12.56 -22.25 10.99
C PRO A 29 13.73 -22.75 10.13
N GLU A 30 14.04 -24.05 10.23
CA GLU A 30 15.06 -24.71 9.39
C GLU A 30 16.50 -24.18 9.55
N TYR A 31 16.78 -23.40 10.61
CA TYR A 31 18.10 -22.82 10.94
C TYR A 31 19.22 -23.86 11.09
N GLY A 32 18.88 -25.14 11.20
CA GLY A 32 19.80 -26.27 11.20
C GLY A 32 20.23 -26.70 9.80
N PRO A 33 19.64 -27.77 9.23
CA PRO A 33 20.20 -28.44 8.05
C PRO A 33 20.23 -27.55 6.81
N ARG A 34 19.22 -26.70 6.55
CA ARG A 34 19.16 -25.89 5.32
C ARG A 34 20.12 -24.71 5.30
N ARG A 35 20.43 -24.10 6.47
CA ARG A 35 21.41 -23.00 6.56
C ARG A 35 22.82 -23.45 6.14
N LEU A 36 23.16 -24.72 6.40
CA LEU A 36 24.47 -25.28 6.07
C LEU A 36 24.69 -25.46 4.56
N TYR A 37 23.62 -25.46 3.75
CA TYR A 37 23.70 -25.67 2.30
C TYR A 37 23.36 -24.42 1.47
N GLN A 38 23.05 -23.30 2.12
CA GLN A 38 22.78 -22.03 1.45
C GLN A 38 24.03 -21.16 1.50
N PHE A 39 24.81 -21.19 0.41
CA PHE A 39 26.00 -20.37 0.23
C PHE A 39 25.70 -19.24 -0.76
N GLY A 40 26.27 -18.06 -0.52
CA GLY A 40 26.26 -16.94 -1.48
C GLY A 40 25.16 -15.89 -1.28
N GLU A 41 24.14 -16.13 -0.43
CA GLU A 41 23.12 -15.13 -0.10
C GLU A 41 23.50 -14.33 1.16
N THR A 42 23.07 -13.06 1.22
CA THR A 42 23.18 -12.26 2.44
C THR A 42 22.19 -12.78 3.49
N PHE A 43 22.50 -12.59 4.78
CA PHE A 43 21.65 -13.06 5.88
C PHE A 43 20.18 -12.65 5.74
N GLY A 44 19.92 -11.42 5.29
CA GLY A 44 18.56 -10.92 5.10
C GLY A 44 17.80 -11.64 3.98
N VAL A 45 18.47 -11.91 2.84
CA VAL A 45 17.86 -12.63 1.70
C VAL A 45 17.58 -14.08 2.06
N MET A 46 18.59 -14.74 2.64
CA MET A 46 18.53 -16.13 3.07
C MET A 46 17.38 -16.37 4.06
N THR A 47 17.34 -15.58 5.14
CA THR A 47 16.30 -15.71 6.18
C THR A 47 14.90 -15.37 5.64
N HIS A 48 14.79 -14.38 4.75
CA HIS A 48 13.53 -14.06 4.09
C HIS A 48 13.02 -15.24 3.24
N ASN A 49 13.87 -15.86 2.44
CA ASN A 49 13.50 -17.00 1.58
C ASN A 49 13.05 -18.22 2.42
N ILE A 50 13.79 -18.53 3.49
CA ILE A 50 13.45 -19.61 4.42
C ILE A 50 12.10 -19.32 5.10
N MET A 51 11.91 -18.12 5.63
CA MET A 51 10.66 -17.77 6.32
C MET A 51 9.47 -17.70 5.37
N ARG A 52 9.64 -17.19 4.14
CA ARG A 52 8.59 -17.11 3.11
C ARG A 52 8.09 -18.48 2.68
N SER A 53 8.98 -19.47 2.56
CA SER A 53 8.63 -20.84 2.17
C SER A 53 8.02 -21.66 3.32
N HIS A 54 8.22 -21.24 4.57
CA HIS A 54 7.76 -21.98 5.73
C HIS A 54 6.24 -21.82 5.98
N PRO A 55 5.49 -22.91 6.26
CA PRO A 55 4.02 -22.88 6.35
C PRO A 55 3.47 -21.95 7.43
N VAL A 56 4.11 -21.86 8.60
CA VAL A 56 3.67 -20.99 9.71
C VAL A 56 4.37 -19.62 9.70
N ALA A 57 5.71 -19.60 9.65
CA ALA A 57 6.47 -18.35 9.61
C ALA A 57 6.21 -17.49 8.37
N GLY A 58 5.86 -18.07 7.21
CA GLY A 58 5.49 -17.32 6.01
C GLY A 58 4.17 -16.59 6.16
N LEU A 59 3.20 -17.19 6.87
CA LEU A 59 1.96 -16.52 7.27
C LEU A 59 2.22 -15.38 8.27
N ARG A 60 3.19 -15.56 9.17
CA ARG A 60 3.58 -14.56 10.20
C ARG A 60 4.48 -13.44 9.68
N MET A 61 5.22 -13.67 8.59
CA MET A 61 5.86 -12.60 7.80
C MET A 61 4.80 -11.64 7.21
N GLY A 62 3.52 -12.01 7.31
CA GLY A 62 2.42 -11.37 6.64
C GLY A 62 2.55 -11.65 5.15
N LYS A 63 1.46 -12.04 4.49
CA LYS A 63 1.30 -11.44 3.18
C LYS A 63 1.25 -9.94 3.45
N VAL A 64 2.33 -9.25 3.14
CA VAL A 64 2.42 -7.77 3.20
C VAL A 64 1.28 -7.12 2.38
N LEU A 65 0.62 -7.92 1.54
CA LEU A 65 -0.47 -7.59 0.64
C LEU A 65 -1.88 -7.95 1.14
N ASP A 66 -2.04 -8.69 2.26
CA ASP A 66 -3.37 -8.93 2.84
C ASP A 66 -3.70 -7.79 3.81
N PHE A 67 -3.85 -6.58 3.27
CA PHE A 67 -4.51 -5.51 4.01
C PHE A 67 -5.94 -5.94 4.32
N SER A 68 -6.56 -5.39 5.38
CA SER A 68 -8.02 -5.47 5.46
C SER A 68 -8.58 -4.86 4.17
N ASN A 69 -9.65 -5.43 3.61
CA ASN A 69 -10.29 -4.89 2.40
C ASN A 69 -10.53 -3.37 2.54
N GLU A 70 -10.87 -2.91 3.75
CA GLU A 70 -11.03 -1.51 4.12
C GLU A 70 -9.77 -0.67 3.90
N LEU A 71 -8.59 -1.15 4.30
CA LEU A 71 -7.35 -0.39 4.16
C LEU A 71 -6.85 -0.39 2.71
N GLN A 72 -7.14 -1.45 1.96
CA GLN A 72 -6.89 -1.48 0.53
C GLN A 72 -7.77 -0.45 -0.21
N GLU A 73 -9.06 -0.37 0.12
CA GLU A 73 -9.97 0.64 -0.42
C GLU A 73 -9.49 2.07 -0.10
N GLN A 74 -9.03 2.32 1.13
CA GLN A 74 -8.46 3.61 1.52
C GLN A 74 -7.22 3.99 0.69
N LEU A 75 -6.29 3.05 0.48
CA LEU A 75 -5.10 3.27 -0.33
C LEU A 75 -5.46 3.54 -1.80
N GLU A 76 -6.46 2.85 -2.34
CA GLU A 76 -6.96 3.11 -3.70
C GLU A 76 -7.60 4.49 -3.82
N GLU A 77 -8.40 4.91 -2.83
CA GLU A 77 -8.98 6.26 -2.76
C GLU A 77 -7.90 7.34 -2.71
N ASP A 78 -6.88 7.14 -1.89
CA ASP A 78 -5.72 8.04 -1.73
C ASP A 78 -4.95 8.17 -3.06
N ALA A 79 -4.68 7.05 -3.73
CA ALA A 79 -3.99 7.05 -5.02
C ALA A 79 -4.79 7.79 -6.11
N LEU A 80 -6.12 7.60 -6.16
CA LEU A 80 -6.99 8.26 -7.14
C LEU A 80 -7.12 9.76 -6.88
N THR A 81 -7.24 10.16 -5.61
CA THR A 81 -7.30 11.58 -5.24
C THR A 81 -5.99 12.29 -5.56
N TRP A 82 -4.85 11.66 -5.28
CA TRP A 82 -3.53 12.16 -5.68
C TRP A 82 -3.39 12.30 -7.20
N LYS A 83 -3.84 11.31 -7.98
CA LYS A 83 -3.88 11.39 -9.45
C LYS A 83 -4.72 12.60 -9.90
N HIS A 84 -5.87 12.83 -9.28
CA HIS A 84 -6.74 13.96 -9.61
C HIS A 84 -6.04 15.30 -9.41
N GLU A 85 -5.29 15.45 -8.32
CA GLU A 85 -4.52 16.67 -8.01
C GLU A 85 -3.42 16.95 -9.02
N ILE A 86 -2.75 15.91 -9.51
CA ILE A 86 -1.67 16.05 -10.49
C ILE A 86 -2.21 16.33 -11.89
N THR A 87 -3.27 15.64 -12.28
CA THR A 87 -3.78 15.67 -13.66
C THR A 87 -4.60 16.92 -13.94
N SER A 88 -5.26 17.49 -12.93
CA SER A 88 -6.24 18.56 -13.13
C SER A 88 -5.59 19.95 -13.07
N GLU A 89 -5.51 20.64 -14.21
CA GLU A 89 -4.86 21.97 -14.34
C GLU A 89 -5.50 23.06 -13.47
N ASN A 90 -6.83 23.00 -13.22
CA ASN A 90 -7.57 23.97 -12.40
C ASN A 90 -8.36 23.27 -11.30
N ASN A 91 -7.66 22.63 -10.37
CA ASN A 91 -8.31 21.77 -9.40
C ASN A 91 -8.98 22.55 -8.25
N ARG A 92 -10.31 22.64 -8.28
CA ARG A 92 -11.15 23.14 -7.18
C ARG A 92 -11.43 22.06 -6.12
N LEU A 93 -11.24 20.78 -6.46
CA LEU A 93 -11.55 19.62 -5.63
C LEU A 93 -10.25 18.95 -5.19
N ARG A 94 -9.69 19.45 -4.08
CA ARG A 94 -8.44 18.93 -3.51
C ARG A 94 -8.71 17.75 -2.57
N GLU A 95 -7.66 17.01 -2.21
CA GLU A 95 -7.75 15.91 -1.25
C GLU A 95 -8.35 16.37 0.09
N LYS A 96 -7.95 17.57 0.54
CA LYS A 96 -8.44 18.18 1.79
C LYS A 96 -9.34 19.39 1.49
N MET A 97 -10.63 19.16 1.40
CA MET A 97 -11.62 20.20 1.16
C MET A 97 -12.04 20.89 2.46
N VAL A 98 -12.09 22.22 2.43
CA VAL A 98 -12.54 23.03 3.56
C VAL A 98 -14.05 22.85 3.77
N SER A 99 -14.44 22.56 5.00
CA SER A 99 -15.85 22.52 5.39
C SER A 99 -16.51 23.89 5.19
N GLY A 100 -17.73 23.90 4.65
CA GLY A 100 -18.44 25.15 4.29
C GLY A 100 -18.27 25.57 2.83
N TYR A 101 -17.55 24.81 2.00
CA TYR A 101 -17.61 24.97 0.55
C TYR A 101 -19.05 24.75 0.05
N THR A 102 -19.61 25.77 -0.59
CA THR A 102 -21.00 25.78 -1.08
C THR A 102 -21.13 25.45 -2.56
N GLY A 103 -20.00 25.26 -3.26
CA GLY A 103 -20.01 24.88 -4.66
C GLY A 103 -20.40 23.42 -4.89
N TYR A 104 -20.54 23.06 -6.16
CA TYR A 104 -20.89 21.69 -6.54
C TYR A 104 -19.70 20.74 -6.41
N VAL A 105 -19.88 19.66 -5.64
CA VAL A 105 -18.95 18.51 -5.56
C VAL A 105 -19.61 17.31 -6.26
N PRO A 106 -19.07 16.81 -7.38
CA PRO A 106 -19.71 15.76 -8.13
C PRO A 106 -19.74 14.44 -7.35
N ARG A 107 -20.80 13.63 -7.51
CA ARG A 107 -21.04 12.35 -6.80
C ARG A 107 -21.20 12.41 -5.28
N LYS A 108 -20.84 13.51 -4.62
CA LYS A 108 -21.00 13.69 -3.17
C LYS A 108 -22.46 13.49 -2.69
N ARG A 109 -23.46 13.83 -3.51
CA ARG A 109 -24.89 13.74 -3.15
C ARG A 109 -25.33 12.38 -2.60
N PHE A 110 -24.64 11.30 -2.97
CA PHE A 110 -24.98 9.93 -2.56
C PHE A 110 -24.09 9.39 -1.42
N LEU A 111 -23.12 10.19 -0.95
CA LEU A 111 -22.23 9.83 0.15
C LEU A 111 -22.72 10.53 1.43
N TYR A 112 -22.77 9.77 2.52
CA TYR A 112 -23.23 10.25 3.81
C TYR A 112 -22.58 9.45 4.95
N GLY A 113 -22.56 10.02 6.15
CA GLY A 113 -22.12 9.34 7.37
C GLY A 113 -20.63 9.47 7.67
N LYS A 114 -19.89 10.30 6.91
CA LYS A 114 -18.49 10.64 7.19
C LYS A 114 -18.35 12.16 7.33
N VAL A 115 -17.15 12.63 7.69
CA VAL A 115 -16.86 14.06 7.74
C VAL A 115 -16.87 14.62 6.33
N TYR A 116 -17.26 15.90 6.17
CA TYR A 116 -17.32 16.59 4.87
C TYR A 116 -16.08 16.36 4.01
N ASP A 117 -14.89 16.41 4.61
CA ASP A 117 -13.62 16.23 3.91
C ASP A 117 -13.47 14.83 3.32
N GLU A 118 -13.75 13.79 4.12
CA GLU A 118 -13.70 12.40 3.67
C GLU A 118 -14.74 12.07 2.60
N GLU A 119 -15.95 12.63 2.72
CA GLU A 119 -16.99 12.48 1.69
C GLU A 119 -16.56 13.13 0.37
N CYS A 120 -15.90 14.29 0.43
CA CYS A 120 -15.36 14.96 -0.76
C CYS A 120 -14.22 14.16 -1.38
N LYS A 121 -13.31 13.63 -0.56
CA LYS A 121 -12.21 12.77 -1.00
C LYS A 121 -12.73 11.53 -1.73
N GLN A 122 -13.71 10.84 -1.15
CA GLN A 122 -14.40 9.70 -1.79
C GLN A 122 -15.10 10.09 -3.08
N ALA A 123 -15.80 11.23 -3.09
CA ALA A 123 -16.45 11.73 -4.28
C ALA A 123 -15.47 11.96 -5.44
N VAL A 124 -14.29 12.55 -5.16
CA VAL A 124 -13.22 12.74 -6.14
C VAL A 124 -12.68 11.40 -6.64
N ALA A 125 -12.35 10.48 -5.74
CA ALA A 125 -11.85 9.14 -6.09
C ALA A 125 -12.84 8.39 -7.00
N LEU A 126 -14.14 8.46 -6.69
CA LEU A 126 -15.21 7.85 -7.49
C LEU A 126 -15.32 8.41 -8.90
N ILE A 127 -14.95 9.67 -9.13
CA ILE A 127 -14.96 10.28 -10.47
C ILE A 127 -13.77 9.76 -11.28
N GLU A 128 -12.58 9.72 -10.71
CA GLU A 128 -11.38 9.19 -11.38
C GLU A 128 -11.53 7.72 -11.73
N LYS A 129 -12.11 6.92 -10.84
CA LYS A 129 -12.44 5.51 -11.10
C LYS A 129 -13.38 5.36 -12.32
N LEU A 130 -14.38 6.23 -12.46
CA LEU A 130 -15.27 6.21 -13.62
C LEU A 130 -14.57 6.63 -14.92
N LYS A 131 -13.67 7.61 -14.88
CA LYS A 131 -12.89 8.01 -16.05
C LYS A 131 -12.06 6.83 -16.56
N LEU A 132 -11.36 6.15 -15.65
CA LEU A 132 -10.58 4.95 -15.97
C LEU A 132 -11.45 3.83 -16.58
N LEU A 133 -12.61 3.56 -16.00
CA LEU A 133 -13.53 2.56 -16.56
C LEU A 133 -14.01 2.95 -17.96
N LYS A 134 -14.27 4.24 -18.19
CA LYS A 134 -14.66 4.74 -19.51
C LYS A 134 -13.53 4.61 -20.53
N GLU A 135 -12.30 4.89 -20.14
CA GLU A 135 -11.10 4.73 -20.97
C GLU A 135 -10.87 3.26 -21.33
N ASN A 136 -10.97 2.35 -20.35
CA ASN A 136 -10.81 0.91 -20.57
C ASN A 136 -11.90 0.32 -21.47
N ASN A 137 -13.12 0.83 -21.41
CA ASN A 137 -14.21 0.37 -22.26
C ASN A 137 -14.17 0.94 -23.69
N ALA A 138 -13.37 1.98 -23.92
CA ALA A 138 -13.19 2.59 -25.24
C ALA A 138 -12.05 1.95 -26.05
N ASN A 139 -11.20 1.17 -25.39
CA ASN A 139 -10.11 0.37 -25.97
C ASN A 139 -10.57 -1.08 -26.18
#